data_AF-A0A7W7HJJ0-F1
#
_entry.id   AF-A0A7W7HJJ0-F1
#
_cell.length_a   1.000
_cell.length_b   1.000
_cell.length_c   1.000
_cell.angle_alpha   90.00
_cell.angle_beta   90.00
_cell.angle_gamma   90.00
#
_symmetry.space_group_name_H-M   'P 1'
#
loop_
_entity.id
_entity.type
_entity.pdbx_description
1 polymer ?
#
loop_
_entity_poly.entity_id
_entity_poly.type
_entity_poly.pdbx_seq_one_letter_code
_entity_poly.pdbx_strand_id
1 'polypeptide(L)'
;MSPVRWIGILLSLAGLVMVAAGATTWFTVQSQLADERITVSADADWFAGEKIDGPLTAYSEAQIIEKHALKASGGKTYAELDKEDPVRATVMNGSFLRASLFTSVVSFGIAAMVVGLGFVISLAGYALFLIGRRPATDPAPLA
;
A
#
# COMPACT_ATOMS: atom_id res chain seq x y z
N MET A 1 9.91 36.37 12.81
CA MET A 1 8.87 35.33 12.56
C MET A 1 8.74 34.50 13.82
N SER A 2 7.52 34.18 14.27
CA SER A 2 7.33 33.36 15.48
C SER A 2 7.83 31.92 15.26
N PRO A 3 8.41 31.26 16.28
CA PRO A 3 8.84 29.86 16.17
C PRO A 3 7.73 28.91 15.70
N VAL A 4 6.49 29.14 16.15
CA VAL A 4 5.29 28.38 15.77
C VAL A 4 5.03 28.44 14.26
N ARG A 5 5.21 29.62 13.64
CA ARG A 5 5.03 29.79 12.19
C ARG A 5 6.05 28.98 11.39
N TRP A 6 7.30 28.92 11.83
CA TRP A 6 8.34 28.12 11.19
C TRP A 6 8.07 26.63 11.30
N ILE A 7 7.70 26.15 12.49
CA ILE A 7 7.34 24.74 12.74
C ILE A 7 6.16 24.33 11.86
N GLY A 8 5.13 25.18 11.75
CA GLY A 8 3.97 24.92 10.90
C GLY A 8 4.34 24.76 9.42
N ILE A 9 5.21 25.62 8.88
CA ILE A 9 5.71 25.51 7.50
C ILE A 9 6.47 24.20 7.31
N LEU A 10 7.41 23.88 8.20
CA LEU A 10 8.23 22.67 8.10
C LEU A 10 7.39 21.40 8.13
N LEU A 11 6.43 21.30 9.06
CA LEU A 11 5.52 20.16 9.14
C LEU A 11 4.61 20.05 7.90
N SER A 12 4.11 21.18 7.40
CA SER A 12 3.30 21.20 6.17
C SER A 12 4.08 20.62 4.99
N LEU A 13 5.32 21.09 4.81
CA LEU A 13 6.19 20.64 3.72
C LEU A 13 6.58 19.18 3.89
N ALA A 14 6.93 18.75 5.11
CA ALA A 14 7.24 17.34 5.38
C ALA A 14 6.07 16.42 5.04
N GLY A 15 4.85 16.79 5.43
CA GLY A 15 3.64 16.04 5.09
C GLY A 15 3.39 15.96 3.58
N LEU A 16 3.55 17.07 2.86
CA LEU A 16 3.44 17.09 1.39
C LEU A 16 4.48 16.21 0.70
N VAL A 17 5.73 16.22 1.18
CA VAL A 17 6.78 15.33 0.67
C VAL A 17 6.42 13.86 0.88
N MET A 18 5.88 13.51 2.05
CA MET A 18 5.40 12.14 2.31
C MET A 18 4.28 11.74 1.36
N VAL A 19 3.30 12.62 1.11
CA VAL A 19 2.22 12.36 0.13
C VAL A 19 2.81 12.08 -1.26
N ALA A 20 3.72 12.92 -1.74
CA ALA A 20 4.37 12.72 -3.04
C ALA A 20 5.17 11.42 -3.10
N ALA A 21 5.93 11.09 -2.04
CA ALA A 21 6.72 9.86 -1.97
C ALA A 21 5.83 8.60 -1.95
N GLY A 22 4.76 8.60 -1.16
CA GLY A 22 3.80 7.51 -1.11
C GLY A 22 3.07 7.31 -2.44
N ALA A 23 2.61 8.38 -3.07
CA ALA A 23 1.98 8.32 -4.39
C ALA A 23 2.95 7.77 -5.46
N THR A 24 4.20 8.25 -5.47
CA THR A 24 5.22 7.77 -6.41
C THR A 24 5.48 6.27 -6.22
N THR A 25 5.58 5.83 -4.96
CA THR A 25 5.76 4.41 -4.62
C THR A 25 4.59 3.57 -5.11
N TRP A 26 3.35 4.03 -4.90
CA TRP A 26 2.14 3.36 -5.39
C TRP A 26 2.19 3.14 -6.92
N PHE A 27 2.44 4.21 -7.67
CA PHE A 27 2.51 4.13 -9.14
C PHE A 27 3.65 3.24 -9.63
N THR A 28 4.76 3.21 -8.91
CA THR A 28 5.90 2.34 -9.24
C THR A 28 5.58 0.86 -9.05
N VAL A 29 4.85 0.50 -7.99
CA VAL A 29 4.41 -0.90 -7.78
C VAL A 29 3.36 -1.28 -8.81
N GLN A 30 2.41 -0.37 -9.08
CA GLN A 30 1.39 -0.57 -10.11
C GLN A 30 2.00 -0.79 -11.50
N SER A 31 3.00 0.00 -11.89
CA SER A 31 3.67 -0.19 -13.19
C SER A 31 4.40 -1.53 -13.27
N GLN A 32 5.13 -1.91 -12.21
CA GLN A 32 5.82 -3.19 -12.16
C GLN A 32 4.86 -4.37 -12.30
N LEU A 33 3.71 -4.34 -11.62
CA LEU A 33 2.69 -5.37 -11.77
C LEU A 33 2.06 -5.39 -13.18
N ALA A 34 1.74 -4.22 -13.72
CA ALA A 34 1.14 -4.12 -15.06
C ALA A 34 2.08 -4.63 -16.16
N ASP A 35 3.40 -4.44 -15.99
CA ASP A 35 4.43 -4.87 -16.94
C ASP A 35 4.56 -6.40 -17.02
N GLU A 36 4.18 -7.14 -15.98
CA GLU A 36 4.14 -8.61 -16.00
C GLU A 36 3.01 -9.17 -16.90
N ARG A 37 2.04 -8.33 -17.29
CA ARG A 37 0.91 -8.68 -18.19
C ARG A 37 0.14 -9.93 -17.78
N ILE A 38 0.13 -10.21 -16.48
CA ILE A 38 -0.66 -11.29 -15.88
C ILE A 38 -2.09 -10.82 -15.61
N THR A 39 -3.04 -11.73 -15.74
CA THR A 39 -4.46 -11.49 -15.48
C THR A 39 -4.94 -12.44 -14.40
N VAL A 40 -5.91 -11.97 -13.61
CA VAL A 40 -6.58 -12.83 -12.64
C VAL A 40 -7.24 -13.99 -13.36
N SER A 41 -7.12 -15.19 -12.81
CA SER A 41 -7.69 -16.41 -13.39
C SER A 41 -9.19 -16.25 -13.69
N ALA A 42 -9.63 -16.88 -14.79
CA ALA A 42 -11.02 -16.78 -15.25
C ALA A 42 -12.05 -17.42 -14.31
N ASP A 43 -11.61 -18.31 -13.41
CA ASP A 43 -12.44 -18.97 -12.39
C ASP A 43 -12.36 -18.29 -11.02
N ALA A 44 -11.88 -17.04 -10.97
CA ALA A 44 -11.92 -16.20 -9.79
C ALA A 44 -13.33 -15.68 -9.49
N ASP A 45 -13.67 -15.57 -8.21
CA ASP A 45 -14.96 -15.00 -7.79
C ASP A 45 -15.03 -13.48 -8.04
N TRP A 46 -13.87 -12.80 -8.03
CA TRP A 46 -13.75 -11.38 -8.28
C TRP A 46 -12.60 -11.07 -9.25
N PHE A 47 -12.81 -10.03 -10.07
CA PHE A 47 -11.81 -9.51 -11.01
C PHE A 47 -11.35 -10.53 -12.06
N ALA A 48 -12.12 -11.59 -12.34
CA ALA A 48 -11.77 -12.62 -13.29
C ALA A 48 -11.45 -12.04 -14.69
N GLY A 49 -10.27 -12.36 -15.22
CA GLY A 49 -9.77 -11.85 -16.49
C GLY A 49 -9.29 -10.40 -16.47
N GLU A 50 -9.38 -9.69 -15.34
CA GLU A 50 -8.80 -8.36 -15.19
C GLU A 50 -7.27 -8.45 -15.04
N LYS A 51 -6.58 -7.37 -15.40
CA LYS A 51 -5.13 -7.27 -15.24
C LYS A 51 -4.77 -7.15 -13.76
N ILE A 52 -3.65 -7.76 -13.39
CA ILE A 52 -3.10 -7.61 -12.05
C ILE A 52 -2.22 -6.37 -12.05
N ASP A 53 -2.81 -5.22 -11.76
CA ASP A 53 -2.12 -3.92 -11.66
C ASP A 53 -2.45 -3.17 -10.35
N GLY A 54 -3.19 -3.81 -9.45
CA GLY A 54 -3.64 -3.21 -8.20
C GLY A 54 -3.65 -4.20 -7.04
N PRO A 55 -3.84 -3.70 -5.80
CA PRO A 55 -3.82 -4.55 -4.61
C PRO A 55 -4.96 -5.56 -4.60
N LEU A 56 -6.16 -5.20 -5.08
CA LEU A 56 -7.32 -6.10 -5.04
C LEU A 56 -7.22 -7.22 -6.08
N THR A 57 -6.75 -6.90 -7.29
CA THR A 57 -6.53 -7.89 -8.35
C THR A 57 -5.38 -8.83 -7.99
N ALA A 58 -4.29 -8.33 -7.39
CA ALA A 58 -3.19 -9.15 -6.87
C ALA A 58 -3.64 -10.08 -5.73
N TYR A 59 -4.48 -9.57 -4.81
CA TYR A 59 -5.05 -10.37 -3.73
C TYR A 59 -6.00 -11.46 -4.26
N SER A 60 -6.82 -11.14 -5.27
CA SER A 60 -7.72 -12.09 -5.91
C SER A 60 -6.95 -13.25 -6.56
N GLU A 61 -5.92 -12.93 -7.34
CA GLU A 61 -5.08 -13.95 -7.98
C GLU A 61 -4.37 -14.84 -6.95
N ALA A 62 -3.83 -14.25 -5.87
CA ALA A 62 -3.18 -15.02 -4.81
C ALA A 62 -4.13 -16.06 -4.17
N GLN A 63 -5.43 -15.75 -4.04
CA GLN A 63 -6.42 -16.70 -3.54
C GLN A 63 -6.71 -17.82 -4.53
N ILE A 64 -6.76 -17.52 -5.84
CA ILE A 64 -7.02 -18.55 -6.83
C ILE A 64 -5.82 -19.49 -7.03
N ILE A 65 -4.60 -18.96 -6.95
CA ILE A 65 -3.39 -19.79 -6.91
C ILE A 65 -3.44 -20.77 -5.73
N GLU A 66 -3.89 -20.32 -4.55
CA GLU A 66 -4.08 -21.21 -3.39
C GLU A 66 -5.10 -22.31 -3.68
N LYS A 67 -6.27 -21.92 -4.21
CA LYS A 67 -7.35 -22.85 -4.57
C LYS A 67 -6.85 -23.92 -5.54
N HIS A 68 -6.10 -23.54 -6.58
CA HIS A 68 -5.54 -24.47 -7.56
C HIS A 68 -4.44 -25.35 -6.95
N ALA A 69 -3.57 -24.79 -6.12
CA ALA A 69 -2.51 -25.54 -5.45
C ALA A 69 -3.10 -26.60 -4.50
N LEU A 70 -4.09 -26.23 -3.67
CA LEU A 70 -4.78 -27.15 -2.77
C LEU A 70 -5.59 -28.20 -3.55
N LYS A 71 -6.22 -27.82 -4.66
CA LYS A 71 -6.93 -28.79 -5.50
C LYS A 71 -5.96 -29.83 -6.09
N ALA A 72 -4.78 -29.40 -6.53
CA ALA A 72 -3.76 -30.28 -7.10
C ALA A 72 -3.17 -31.25 -6.05
N SER A 73 -3.08 -30.83 -4.79
CA SER A 73 -2.52 -31.61 -3.68
C SER A 73 -3.54 -32.40 -2.86
N GLY A 74 -4.82 -32.38 -3.25
CA GLY A 74 -5.88 -33.02 -2.47
C GLY A 74 -6.12 -32.36 -1.10
N GLY A 75 -5.89 -31.05 -1.01
CA GLY A 75 -6.07 -30.24 0.19
C GLY A 75 -4.84 -30.11 1.08
N LYS A 76 -3.71 -30.69 0.68
CA LYS A 76 -2.45 -30.65 1.45
C LYS A 76 -1.63 -29.40 1.14
N THR A 77 -1.07 -28.79 2.17
CA THR A 77 -0.06 -27.73 2.06
C THR A 77 1.31 -28.30 1.71
N TYR A 78 2.26 -27.44 1.33
CA TYR A 78 3.62 -27.87 0.94
C TYR A 78 4.33 -28.72 2.02
N ALA A 79 4.10 -28.41 3.31
CA ALA A 79 4.70 -29.12 4.42
C ALA A 79 4.09 -30.51 4.68
N GLU A 80 2.88 -30.75 4.18
CA GLU A 80 2.12 -32.00 4.37
C GLU A 80 2.34 -33.00 3.23
N LEU A 81 3.08 -32.60 2.17
CA LEU A 81 3.41 -33.45 1.04
C LEU A 81 4.72 -34.20 1.27
N ASP A 82 4.72 -35.49 0.93
CA ASP A 82 5.92 -36.30 0.89
C ASP A 82 6.96 -35.70 -0.05
N LYS A 83 8.24 -35.85 0.28
CA LYS A 83 9.32 -35.19 -0.45
C LYS A 83 9.36 -35.57 -1.93
N GLU A 84 8.96 -36.80 -2.25
CA GLU A 84 8.91 -37.38 -3.60
C GLU A 84 7.55 -37.18 -4.28
N ASP A 85 6.60 -36.46 -3.66
CA ASP A 85 5.27 -36.23 -4.24
C ASP A 85 5.38 -35.40 -5.54
N PRO A 86 4.77 -35.87 -6.66
CA PRO A 86 4.90 -35.22 -7.96
C PRO A 86 4.30 -33.80 -8.01
N VAL A 87 3.34 -33.46 -7.14
CA VAL A 87 2.73 -32.11 -7.11
C VAL A 87 3.39 -31.16 -6.11
N ARG A 88 4.38 -31.64 -5.33
CA ARG A 88 5.08 -30.83 -4.33
C ARG A 88 5.74 -29.59 -4.92
N ALA A 89 6.34 -29.72 -6.11
CA ALA A 89 6.92 -28.58 -6.83
C ALA A 89 5.85 -27.54 -7.22
N THR A 90 4.67 -27.99 -7.64
CA THR A 90 3.54 -27.13 -8.01
C THR A 90 3.03 -26.34 -6.80
N VAL A 91 2.83 -26.99 -5.66
CA VAL A 91 2.37 -26.31 -4.43
C VAL A 91 3.43 -25.33 -3.91
N MET A 92 4.71 -25.68 -4.02
CA MET A 92 5.82 -24.80 -3.68
C MET A 92 5.81 -23.53 -4.54
N ASN A 93 5.68 -23.69 -5.86
CA ASN A 93 5.63 -22.56 -6.79
C ASN A 93 4.41 -21.67 -6.53
N GLY A 94 3.24 -22.28 -6.28
CA GLY A 94 2.03 -21.54 -5.90
C GLY A 94 2.23 -20.72 -4.62
N SER A 95 2.91 -21.29 -3.62
CA SER A 95 3.22 -20.58 -2.37
C SER A 95 4.14 -19.38 -2.59
N PHE A 96 5.15 -19.52 -3.47
CA PHE A 96 6.05 -18.42 -3.83
C PHE A 96 5.35 -17.31 -4.61
N LEU A 97 4.53 -17.65 -5.60
CA LEU A 97 3.75 -16.67 -6.36
C LEU A 97 2.77 -15.91 -5.46
N ARG A 98 2.13 -16.60 -4.52
CA ARG A 98 1.27 -15.95 -3.52
C ARG A 98 2.06 -14.99 -2.62
N ALA A 99 3.22 -15.42 -2.15
CA ALA A 99 4.07 -14.59 -1.31
C ALA A 99 4.52 -13.31 -2.04
N SER A 100 4.89 -13.42 -3.32
CA SER A 100 5.25 -12.24 -4.12
C SER A 100 4.05 -11.32 -4.36
N LEU A 101 2.87 -11.86 -4.70
CA LEU A 101 1.64 -11.07 -4.85
C LEU A 101 1.24 -10.36 -3.55
N PHE A 102 1.28 -11.05 -2.40
CA PHE A 102 1.00 -10.42 -1.11
C PHE A 102 2.04 -9.37 -0.72
N THR A 103 3.31 -9.57 -1.09
CA THR A 103 4.33 -8.54 -0.91
C THR A 103 3.95 -7.26 -1.65
N SER A 104 3.46 -7.37 -2.89
CA SER A 104 2.94 -6.23 -3.65
C SER A 104 1.71 -5.59 -3.00
N VAL A 105 0.75 -6.40 -2.50
CA VAL A 105 -0.43 -5.90 -1.76
C VAL A 105 0.00 -5.10 -0.53
N VAL A 106 0.97 -5.60 0.23
CA VAL A 106 1.53 -4.91 1.40
C VAL A 106 2.24 -3.62 0.98
N SER A 107 3.00 -3.61 -0.12
CA SER A 107 3.64 -2.41 -0.64
C SER A 107 2.63 -1.31 -0.99
N PHE A 108 1.50 -1.66 -1.62
CA PHE A 108 0.40 -0.73 -1.83
C PHE A 108 -0.18 -0.21 -0.51
N GLY A 109 -0.44 -1.10 0.44
CA GLY A 109 -0.94 -0.73 1.77
C GLY A 109 -0.03 0.27 2.50
N ILE A 110 1.29 0.03 2.47
CA ILE A 110 2.29 0.92 3.06
C ILE A 110 2.30 2.26 2.32
N ALA A 111 2.29 2.26 0.98
CA ALA A 111 2.25 3.48 0.18
C ALA A 111 1.02 4.35 0.51
N ALA A 112 -0.17 3.73 0.60
CA ALA A 112 -1.39 4.42 1.01
C ALA A 112 -1.31 4.96 2.44
N MET A 113 -0.72 4.19 3.37
CA MET A 113 -0.50 4.64 4.75
C MET A 113 0.42 5.88 4.79
N VAL A 114 1.52 5.88 4.03
CA VAL A 114 2.43 7.04 3.94
C VAL A 114 1.71 8.27 3.39
N VAL A 115 0.88 8.11 2.36
CA VAL A 115 0.03 9.20 1.83
C VAL A 115 -0.92 9.72 2.91
N GLY A 116 -1.64 8.81 3.59
CA GLY A 116 -2.59 9.18 4.64
C GLY A 116 -1.93 9.94 5.80
N LEU A 117 -0.80 9.45 6.31
CA LEU A 117 -0.04 10.15 7.37
C LEU A 117 0.50 11.49 6.87
N GLY A 118 1.05 11.54 5.66
CA GLY A 118 1.56 12.77 5.06
C GLY A 118 0.47 13.84 4.98
N PHE A 119 -0.75 13.44 4.60
CA PHE A 119 -1.90 14.34 4.57
C PHE A 119 -2.26 14.89 5.95
N VAL A 120 -2.34 14.02 6.98
CA VAL A 120 -2.63 14.43 8.36
C VAL A 120 -1.55 15.38 8.91
N ILE A 121 -0.28 15.06 8.71
CA ILE A 121 0.86 15.89 9.13
C ILE A 121 0.83 17.25 8.41
N SER A 122 0.52 17.23 7.11
CA SER A 122 0.42 18.46 6.32
C SER A 122 -0.69 19.38 6.84
N LEU A 123 -1.86 18.83 7.17
CA LEU A 123 -2.97 19.60 7.75
C LEU A 123 -2.64 20.15 9.13
N ALA A 124 -1.98 19.36 9.99
CA ALA A 124 -1.53 19.81 11.30
C ALA A 124 -0.51 20.96 11.18
N GLY A 125 0.47 20.84 10.27
CA GLY A 125 1.42 21.91 9.99
C GLY A 125 0.73 23.18 9.50
N TYR A 126 -0.25 23.04 8.60
CA TYR A 126 -1.00 24.16 8.06
C TYR A 126 -1.82 24.88 9.15
N ALA A 127 -2.45 24.13 10.05
CA ALA A 127 -3.16 24.70 11.19
C ALA A 127 -2.23 25.52 12.11
N LEU A 128 -1.03 25.00 12.42
CA LEU A 128 -0.02 25.72 13.21
C LEU A 128 0.47 26.99 12.50
N PHE A 129 0.66 26.93 11.19
CA PHE A 129 1.02 28.11 10.38
C PHE A 129 -0.05 29.21 10.48
N LEU A 130 -1.34 28.85 10.41
CA LEU A 130 -2.43 29.80 10.55
C LEU A 130 -2.47 30.44 11.95
N ILE A 131 -2.22 29.67 13.01
CA ILE A 131 -2.16 30.19 14.38
C ILE A 131 -1.00 31.18 14.55
N GLY A 132 0.17 30.85 14.00
CA GLY A 132 1.35 31.71 14.04
C GLY A 132 1.24 33.02 13.22
N ARG A 133 0.17 33.20 12.44
CA ARG A 133 -0.16 34.44 11.70
C ARG A 133 -1.00 35.44 12.50
N ARG A 134 -1.57 35.07 13.66
CA ARG A 134 -2.38 36.01 14.45
C ARG A 134 -1.49 37.15 14.97
N PRO A 135 -1.78 38.41 14.67
CA PRO A 135 -1.09 39.54 15.28
C PRO A 135 -1.38 39.55 16.79
N ALA A 136 -0.41 39.96 17.60
CA ALA A 136 -0.63 40.18 19.03
C ALA A 136 -1.75 41.22 19.19
N THR A 137 -2.83 40.86 19.86
CA THR A 137 -3.83 41.83 20.31
C THR A 137 -3.14 42.79 21.28
N ASP A 138 -2.96 44.04 20.86
CA ASP A 138 -2.48 45.10 21.75
C ASP A 138 -3.43 45.21 22.96
N PRO A 139 -2.92 45.29 24.20
CA PRO A 139 -3.75 45.53 25.36
C PRO A 139 -4.44 46.90 25.19
N ALA A 140 -5.77 46.92 25.35
CA ALA A 140 -6.55 48.14 25.31
C ALA A 140 -5.95 49.20 26.26
N PRO A 141 -5.82 50.47 25.84
CA PRO A 141 -5.27 51.51 26.71
C PRO A 141 -6.14 51.63 27.95
N LEU A 142 -5.52 51.48 29.13
CA LEU A 142 -6.17 51.76 30.40
C LEU A 142 -6.53 53.24 30.43
N ALA A 143 -7.83 53.53 30.52
CA ALA A 143 -8.39 54.87 30.66
C ALA A 143 -8.20 55.43 32.07
#